data_AF-A0A524L9W1-F1
#
_entry.id   AF-A0A524L9W1-F1
#
_cell.length_a   1.000
_cell.length_b   1.000
_cell.length_c   1.000
_cell.angle_alpha   90.00
_cell.angle_beta   90.00
_cell.angle_gamma   90.00
#
_symmetry.space_group_name_H-M   'P 1'
#
loop_
_entity.id
_entity.type
_entity.pdbx_description
1 polymer ?
#
loop_
_entity_poly.entity_id
_entity_poly.type
_entity_poly.pdbx_seq_one_letter_code
_entity_poly.pdbx_strand_id
1 'polypeptide(L)'
;MEKRARLFLILILLTTLVFSLLSVWQYYKPDSAVLLHARMPENGGWSQEIFKAAVGQPLNLKIVSDDVVHGFAIGQQSEPDIELMPGDVQQVSLTFDQPGTYTFYCTRWCGPNHWRMRGKIEVTGDNTPAPHQEVALFISENLDIDAEHETDIYPLQTPKLGSVSNLNLLPAWALETKSVWLQSPSQTFTRLTIDPLLNEDTPEMLWELTAEIYYQQTSPTGLLEADAIFNQQCAACHGEEGRGDGVMVRDLVEVHGHETSGHGRVRPPDFTVAAEMLGTSPAILEGKIIRGGMGTGMPYWGSIYTRQQIRDLAIYIYTFSFLQEVKP
;
A
#
# COMPACT_ATOMS: atom_id res chain seq x y z
N MET A 1 -20.29 36.79 -63.36
CA MET A 1 -19.35 36.91 -62.21
C MET A 1 -20.08 37.15 -60.89
N GLU A 2 -21.15 37.95 -60.85
CA GLU A 2 -21.89 38.26 -59.60
C GLU A 2 -22.41 37.04 -58.80
N LYS A 3 -22.98 36.02 -59.46
CA LYS A 3 -23.49 34.83 -58.74
C LYS A 3 -22.38 34.07 -58.01
N ARG A 4 -21.17 34.00 -58.59
CA ARG A 4 -20.01 33.33 -57.98
C ARG A 4 -19.45 34.17 -56.81
N ALA A 5 -19.42 35.49 -56.95
CA ALA A 5 -19.01 36.40 -55.89
C ALA A 5 -19.97 36.37 -54.69
N ARG A 6 -21.29 36.31 -54.93
CA ARG A 6 -22.30 36.14 -53.87
C ARG A 6 -22.17 34.78 -53.17
N LEU A 7 -21.95 33.71 -53.93
CA LEU A 7 -21.74 32.37 -53.34
C LEU A 7 -20.50 32.35 -52.43
N PHE A 8 -19.41 32.99 -52.88
CA PHE A 8 -18.16 33.08 -52.13
C PHE A 8 -18.32 33.90 -50.84
N LEU A 9 -19.01 35.04 -50.90
CA LEU A 9 -19.33 35.85 -49.72
C LEU A 9 -20.22 35.11 -48.71
N ILE A 10 -21.23 34.38 -49.19
CA ILE A 10 -22.10 33.55 -48.32
C ILE A 10 -21.27 32.46 -47.64
N LEU A 11 -20.34 31.82 -48.38
CA LEU A 11 -19.49 30.77 -47.81
C LEU A 11 -18.59 31.33 -46.70
N ILE A 12 -17.99 32.52 -46.91
CA ILE A 12 -17.17 33.20 -45.89
C ILE A 12 -18.00 33.55 -44.67
N LEU A 13 -19.21 34.10 -44.85
CA LEU A 13 -20.07 34.46 -43.72
C LEU A 13 -20.53 33.23 -42.94
N LEU A 14 -20.78 32.10 -43.62
CA LEU A 14 -21.11 30.85 -42.96
C LEU A 14 -19.92 30.26 -42.21
N THR A 15 -18.71 30.28 -42.78
CA THR A 15 -17.53 29.77 -42.08
C THR A 15 -17.17 30.63 -40.87
N THR A 16 -17.27 31.95 -40.97
CA THR A 16 -17.04 32.85 -39.82
C THR A 16 -18.10 32.68 -38.74
N LEU A 17 -19.37 32.51 -39.12
CA LEU A 17 -20.45 32.22 -38.17
C LEU A 17 -20.22 30.88 -37.47
N VAL A 18 -19.89 29.82 -38.21
CA VAL A 18 -19.60 28.50 -37.65
C VAL A 18 -18.39 28.55 -36.72
N PHE A 19 -17.32 29.25 -37.11
CA PHE A 19 -16.12 29.39 -36.28
C PHE A 19 -16.39 30.22 -35.02
N SER A 20 -17.21 31.26 -35.11
CA SER A 20 -17.63 32.07 -33.96
C SER A 20 -18.50 31.27 -33.01
N LEU A 21 -19.45 30.49 -33.54
CA LEU A 21 -20.30 29.60 -32.74
C LEU A 21 -19.49 28.48 -32.08
N LEU A 22 -18.48 27.90 -32.76
CA LEU A 22 -17.55 26.93 -32.19
C LEU A 22 -16.67 27.53 -31.09
N SER A 23 -16.14 28.73 -31.30
CA SER A 23 -15.34 29.44 -30.30
C SER A 23 -16.16 29.79 -29.06
N VAL A 24 -17.39 30.29 -29.26
CA VAL A 24 -18.35 30.56 -28.17
C VAL A 24 -18.71 29.25 -27.45
N TRP A 25 -18.97 28.16 -28.17
CA TRP A 25 -19.27 26.87 -27.56
C TRP A 25 -18.10 26.29 -26.76
N GLN A 26 -16.86 26.42 -27.22
CA GLN A 26 -15.66 26.03 -26.46
C GLN A 26 -15.47 26.93 -25.23
N TYR A 27 -15.70 28.24 -25.34
CA TYR A 27 -15.55 29.20 -24.25
C TYR A 27 -16.61 29.03 -23.16
N TYR A 28 -17.85 28.66 -23.52
CA TYR A 28 -18.96 28.42 -22.60
C TYR A 28 -19.12 26.94 -22.22
N LYS A 29 -18.18 26.06 -22.58
CA LYS A 29 -18.21 24.68 -22.12
C LYS A 29 -18.05 24.73 -20.58
N PRO A 30 -19.07 24.33 -19.80
CA PRO A 30 -19.02 24.45 -18.36
C PRO A 30 -17.77 23.72 -17.86
N ASP A 31 -17.02 24.38 -16.98
CA ASP A 31 -15.86 23.80 -16.33
C ASP A 31 -16.35 22.58 -15.54
N SER A 32 -16.17 21.39 -16.11
CA SER A 32 -16.70 20.15 -15.55
C SER A 32 -15.89 19.68 -14.35
N ALA A 33 -14.92 20.48 -13.89
CA ALA A 33 -14.07 20.18 -12.78
C ALA A 33 -14.86 20.24 -11.46
N VAL A 34 -14.91 19.12 -10.75
CA VAL A 34 -15.56 19.05 -9.44
C VAL A 34 -14.64 19.68 -8.38
N LEU A 35 -15.17 20.60 -7.58
CA LEU A 35 -14.44 21.17 -6.45
C LEU A 35 -14.47 20.21 -5.25
N LEU A 36 -13.30 19.70 -4.88
CA LEU A 36 -13.07 18.82 -3.74
C LEU A 36 -12.37 19.61 -2.63
N HIS A 37 -13.01 19.70 -1.47
CA HIS A 37 -12.42 20.29 -0.28
C HIS A 37 -11.75 19.21 0.57
N ALA A 38 -10.52 19.49 1.00
CA ALA A 38 -9.74 18.69 1.93
C ALA A 38 -9.78 19.32 3.32
N ARG A 39 -10.23 18.56 4.32
CA ARG A 39 -10.23 18.94 5.74
C ARG A 39 -9.70 17.79 6.58
N MET A 40 -9.24 18.07 7.79
CA MET A 40 -8.97 17.05 8.79
C MET A 40 -10.19 16.13 8.96
N PRO A 41 -10.01 14.82 9.19
CA PRO A 41 -11.13 13.86 9.21
C PRO A 41 -12.22 14.19 10.25
N GLU A 42 -11.84 14.70 11.42
CA GLU A 42 -12.78 15.20 12.44
C GLU A 42 -13.64 16.38 11.98
N ASN A 43 -13.22 17.10 10.95
CA ASN A 43 -13.93 18.23 10.34
C ASN A 43 -14.65 17.85 9.03
N GLY A 44 -14.82 16.55 8.78
CA GLY A 44 -15.56 16.03 7.64
C GLY A 44 -14.71 15.57 6.46
N GLY A 45 -13.37 15.53 6.59
CA GLY A 45 -12.50 14.88 5.61
C GLY A 45 -12.63 15.45 4.19
N TRP A 46 -12.63 14.56 3.20
CA TRP A 46 -12.94 14.87 1.81
C TRP A 46 -14.41 15.28 1.67
N SER A 47 -14.71 16.44 1.07
CA SER A 47 -16.10 16.88 0.87
C SER A 47 -16.95 15.97 -0.02
N GLN A 48 -16.29 15.12 -0.81
CA GLN A 48 -16.93 14.08 -1.60
C GLN A 48 -16.09 12.80 -1.53
N GLU A 49 -16.68 11.73 -1.03
CA GLU A 49 -16.00 10.44 -0.81
C GLU A 49 -16.10 9.50 -2.02
N ILE A 50 -17.04 9.73 -2.94
CA ILE A 50 -17.26 8.87 -4.10
C ILE A 50 -17.35 9.71 -5.37
N PHE A 51 -16.48 9.42 -6.34
CA PHE A 51 -16.57 9.91 -7.71
C PHE A 51 -16.95 8.78 -8.65
N LYS A 52 -17.63 9.12 -9.75
CA LYS A 52 -17.90 8.19 -10.85
C LYS A 52 -17.14 8.65 -12.08
N ALA A 53 -16.53 7.72 -12.78
CA ALA A 53 -15.82 7.97 -14.02
C ALA A 53 -16.07 6.84 -15.02
N ALA A 54 -15.70 7.09 -16.27
CA ALA A 54 -15.73 6.10 -17.32
C ALA A 54 -14.32 5.89 -17.88
N VAL A 55 -14.02 4.66 -18.31
CA VAL A 55 -12.73 4.33 -18.93
C VAL A 55 -12.43 5.29 -20.09
N GLY A 56 -11.21 5.83 -20.11
CA GLY A 56 -10.73 6.77 -21.11
C GLY A 56 -11.33 8.18 -21.06
N GLN A 57 -12.24 8.47 -20.12
CA GLN A 57 -12.77 9.82 -19.93
C GLN A 57 -12.06 10.52 -18.77
N PRO A 58 -11.57 11.77 -18.95
CA PRO A 58 -10.90 12.49 -17.90
C PRO A 58 -11.88 12.92 -16.79
N LEU A 59 -11.54 12.58 -15.54
CA LEU A 59 -12.13 13.13 -14.33
C LEU A 59 -11.31 14.35 -13.90
N ASN A 60 -11.86 15.54 -14.14
CA ASN A 60 -11.24 16.80 -13.75
C ASN A 60 -11.65 17.15 -12.31
N LEU A 61 -10.68 17.42 -11.45
CA LEU A 61 -10.86 17.84 -10.07
C LEU A 61 -10.16 19.18 -9.84
N LYS A 62 -10.81 20.07 -9.09
CA LYS A 62 -10.19 21.19 -8.42
C LYS A 62 -10.12 20.85 -6.94
N ILE A 63 -8.93 20.77 -6.38
CA ILE A 63 -8.74 20.33 -5.00
C ILE A 63 -8.17 21.49 -4.19
N VAL A 64 -8.77 21.78 -3.04
CA VAL A 64 -8.31 22.85 -2.14
C VAL A 64 -8.30 22.34 -0.71
N SER A 65 -7.29 22.73 0.07
CA SER A 65 -7.30 22.52 1.51
C SER A 65 -7.97 23.70 2.22
N ASP A 66 -8.88 23.40 3.15
CA ASP A 66 -9.57 24.40 3.97
C ASP A 66 -8.87 24.64 5.33
N ASP A 67 -7.88 23.82 5.72
CA ASP A 67 -7.27 23.86 7.05
C ASP A 67 -5.74 23.69 7.07
N VAL A 68 -5.23 22.47 6.95
CA VAL A 68 -3.80 22.13 7.08
C VAL A 68 -3.23 21.61 5.76
N VAL A 69 -1.93 21.32 5.71
CA VAL A 69 -1.36 20.66 4.54
C VAL A 69 -1.94 19.25 4.42
N HIS A 70 -2.48 18.94 3.25
CA HIS A 70 -2.91 17.58 2.88
C HIS A 70 -2.07 17.08 1.71
N GLY A 71 -2.25 15.80 1.40
CA GLY A 71 -1.76 15.21 0.16
C GLY A 71 -2.92 14.59 -0.60
N PHE A 72 -2.71 14.30 -1.88
CA PHE A 72 -3.68 13.58 -2.70
C PHE A 72 -2.95 12.63 -3.64
N ALA A 73 -3.27 11.35 -3.53
CA ALA A 73 -2.77 10.32 -4.44
C ALA A 73 -3.87 9.29 -4.73
N ILE A 74 -3.70 8.57 -5.84
CA ILE A 74 -4.53 7.42 -6.20
C ILE A 74 -3.74 6.16 -5.89
N GLY A 75 -4.36 5.22 -5.16
CA GLY A 75 -3.77 3.93 -4.84
C GLY A 75 -3.50 3.08 -6.08
N GLN A 76 -2.42 2.30 -6.04
CA GLN A 76 -1.95 1.42 -7.11
C GLN A 76 -1.67 2.14 -8.44
N GLN A 77 -1.43 3.44 -8.39
CA GLN A 77 -1.04 4.26 -9.53
C GLN A 77 0.41 4.73 -9.37
N SER A 78 1.06 5.01 -10.48
CA SER A 78 2.49 5.39 -10.53
C SER A 78 2.73 6.88 -10.32
N GLU A 79 1.66 7.67 -10.39
CA GLU A 79 1.66 9.10 -10.30
C GLU A 79 2.08 9.55 -8.90
N PRO A 80 2.97 10.54 -8.79
CA PRO A 80 3.38 11.07 -7.50
C PRO A 80 2.20 11.71 -6.78
N ASP A 81 2.31 11.79 -5.45
CA ASP A 81 1.34 12.50 -4.65
C ASP A 81 1.41 14.02 -4.88
N ILE A 82 0.25 14.65 -4.74
CA ILE A 82 0.11 16.11 -4.89
C ILE A 82 -0.03 16.70 -3.50
N GLU A 83 0.82 17.67 -3.18
CA GLU A 83 0.71 18.43 -1.94
C GLU A 83 -0.35 19.54 -2.06
N LEU A 84 -1.22 19.62 -1.06
CA LEU A 84 -2.36 20.53 -1.02
C LEU A 84 -2.14 21.55 0.10
N MET A 85 -1.68 22.74 -0.26
CA MET A 85 -1.52 23.86 0.67
C MET A 85 -2.87 24.53 0.98
N PRO A 86 -3.10 25.00 2.22
CA PRO A 86 -4.34 25.70 2.57
C PRO A 86 -4.63 26.90 1.67
N GLY A 87 -5.84 26.93 1.10
CA GLY A 87 -6.32 28.00 0.21
C GLY A 87 -5.87 27.92 -1.25
N ASP A 88 -4.86 27.10 -1.57
CA ASP A 88 -4.36 26.95 -2.93
C ASP A 88 -5.17 25.89 -3.69
N VAL A 89 -5.75 26.28 -4.83
CA VAL A 89 -6.53 25.38 -5.68
C VAL A 89 -5.61 24.64 -6.66
N GLN A 90 -5.47 23.33 -6.48
CA GLN A 90 -4.79 22.43 -7.42
C GLN A 90 -5.77 21.88 -8.46
N GLN A 91 -5.34 21.79 -9.72
CA GLN A 91 -6.14 21.18 -10.80
C GLN A 91 -5.55 19.83 -11.19
N VAL A 92 -6.37 18.79 -11.12
CA VAL A 92 -5.96 17.41 -11.39
C VAL A 92 -6.88 16.83 -12.46
N SER A 93 -6.30 16.19 -13.47
CA SER A 93 -7.06 15.46 -14.50
C SER A 93 -6.66 13.99 -14.44
N LEU A 94 -7.58 13.13 -13.98
CA LEU A 94 -7.35 11.70 -13.83
C LEU A 94 -8.00 10.95 -14.99
N THR A 95 -7.28 9.99 -15.58
CA THR A 95 -7.83 9.10 -16.62
C THR A 95 -7.55 7.66 -16.22
N PHE A 96 -8.52 6.78 -16.43
CA PHE A 96 -8.44 5.38 -16.05
C PHE A 96 -8.60 4.48 -17.26
N ASP A 97 -7.73 3.48 -17.38
CA ASP A 97 -7.68 2.58 -18.54
C ASP A 97 -8.53 1.32 -18.34
N GLN A 98 -8.90 1.01 -17.09
CA GLN A 98 -9.64 -0.18 -16.71
C GLN A 98 -10.83 0.16 -15.81
N PRO A 99 -11.95 -0.58 -15.91
CA PRO A 99 -13.01 -0.45 -14.94
C PRO A 99 -12.58 -1.04 -13.60
N GLY A 100 -13.11 -0.48 -12.52
CA GLY A 100 -12.74 -0.88 -11.17
C GLY A 100 -13.05 0.18 -10.11
N THR A 101 -12.62 -0.09 -8.89
CA THR A 101 -12.68 0.88 -7.79
C THR A 101 -11.27 1.29 -7.42
N TYR A 102 -10.96 2.56 -7.61
CA TYR A 102 -9.68 3.15 -7.23
C TYR A 102 -9.86 3.90 -5.92
N THR A 103 -8.89 3.81 -5.02
CA THR A 103 -8.92 4.57 -3.76
C THR A 103 -8.09 5.83 -3.93
N PHE A 104 -8.66 7.01 -3.66
CA PHE A 104 -7.84 8.20 -3.44
C PHE A 104 -7.68 8.42 -1.94
N TYR A 105 -6.54 8.96 -1.52
CA TYR A 105 -6.20 9.08 -0.11
C TYR A 105 -5.26 10.25 0.15
N CYS A 106 -5.23 10.69 1.40
CA CYS A 106 -4.28 11.69 1.86
C CYS A 106 -2.91 11.05 2.12
N THR A 107 -1.85 11.68 1.65
CA THR A 107 -0.44 11.23 1.81
C THR A 107 0.37 12.09 2.76
N ARG A 108 -0.24 13.14 3.32
CA ARG A 108 0.37 14.04 4.29
C ARG A 108 -0.33 13.93 5.63
N TRP A 109 0.45 13.79 6.69
CA TRP A 109 -0.08 13.68 8.04
C TRP A 109 -0.84 14.96 8.42
N CYS A 110 -2.16 14.89 8.34
CA CYS A 110 -3.05 16.04 8.56
C CYS A 110 -3.69 16.06 9.95
N GLY A 111 -3.53 15.01 10.76
CA GLY A 111 -4.08 14.95 12.11
C GLY A 111 -4.24 13.52 12.64
N PRO A 112 -4.70 13.34 13.90
CA PRO A 112 -4.75 12.03 14.56
C PRO A 112 -5.54 10.94 13.84
N ASN A 113 -6.49 11.33 12.99
CA ASN A 113 -7.35 10.45 12.22
C ASN A 113 -6.94 10.36 10.75
N HIS A 114 -5.75 10.86 10.37
CA HIS A 114 -5.28 10.98 8.98
C HIS A 114 -5.58 9.77 8.10
N TRP A 115 -5.37 8.55 8.62
CA TRP A 115 -5.64 7.29 7.93
C TRP A 115 -7.09 7.13 7.42
N ARG A 116 -8.06 7.85 7.99
CA ARG A 116 -9.48 7.87 7.57
C ARG A 116 -9.73 8.71 6.33
N MET A 117 -8.77 9.53 5.92
CA MET A 117 -8.93 10.49 4.82
C MET A 117 -8.79 9.79 3.46
N ARG A 118 -9.79 8.98 3.11
CA ARG A 118 -9.83 8.15 1.91
C ARG A 118 -11.19 8.24 1.23
N GLY A 119 -11.22 8.05 -0.09
CA GLY A 119 -12.45 7.94 -0.86
C GLY A 119 -12.25 7.04 -2.08
N LYS A 120 -13.30 6.91 -2.90
CA LYS A 120 -13.36 5.97 -4.02
C LYS A 120 -13.67 6.68 -5.33
N ILE A 121 -13.08 6.16 -6.40
CA ILE A 121 -13.45 6.47 -7.78
C ILE A 121 -13.96 5.18 -8.40
N GLU A 122 -15.25 5.15 -8.70
CA GLU A 122 -15.94 4.04 -9.38
C GLU A 122 -15.84 4.25 -10.89
N VAL A 123 -15.03 3.43 -11.56
CA VAL A 123 -14.78 3.51 -12.99
C VAL A 123 -15.56 2.42 -13.71
N THR A 124 -16.45 2.82 -14.62
CA THR A 124 -17.23 1.90 -15.47
C THR A 124 -16.69 1.83 -16.90
N GLY A 125 -16.85 0.71 -17.58
CA GLY A 125 -16.48 0.55 -18.99
C GLY A 125 -16.66 -0.88 -19.48
N ASP A 126 -16.68 -1.07 -20.81
CA ASP A 126 -16.88 -2.38 -21.47
C ASP A 126 -15.60 -3.22 -21.56
N ASN A 127 -14.44 -2.64 -21.21
CA ASN A 127 -13.19 -3.38 -21.12
C ASN A 127 -13.32 -4.44 -20.02
N THR A 128 -12.85 -5.66 -20.29
CA THR A 128 -12.74 -6.68 -19.24
C THR A 128 -11.89 -6.13 -18.10
N PRO A 129 -12.35 -6.17 -16.84
CA PRO A 129 -11.49 -5.84 -15.70
C PRO A 129 -10.15 -6.55 -15.82
N ALA A 130 -9.08 -5.91 -15.34
CA ALA A 130 -7.76 -6.54 -15.30
C ALA A 130 -7.89 -7.98 -14.73
N PRO A 131 -7.14 -8.97 -15.28
CA PRO A 131 -7.26 -10.35 -14.86
C PRO A 131 -7.26 -10.42 -13.33
N HIS A 132 -8.14 -11.26 -12.77
CA HIS A 132 -8.23 -11.47 -11.33
C HIS A 132 -6.81 -11.56 -10.75
N GLN A 133 -6.43 -10.57 -9.94
CA GLN A 133 -5.21 -10.65 -9.14
C GLN A 133 -5.22 -12.02 -8.50
N GLU A 134 -4.09 -12.72 -8.57
CA GLU A 134 -3.89 -14.01 -7.91
C GLU A 134 -4.51 -13.93 -6.52
N VAL A 135 -5.27 -14.95 -6.11
CA VAL A 135 -5.94 -14.94 -4.81
C VAL A 135 -4.88 -14.93 -3.71
N ALA A 136 -5.10 -14.15 -2.65
CA ALA A 136 -4.13 -14.06 -1.57
C ALA A 136 -4.02 -15.38 -0.80
N LEU A 137 -2.81 -15.76 -0.36
CA LEU A 137 -2.58 -17.06 0.28
C LEU A 137 -3.36 -17.19 1.58
N PHE A 138 -3.50 -16.10 2.34
CA PHE A 138 -4.35 -16.09 3.53
C PHE A 138 -5.82 -16.40 3.23
N ILE A 139 -6.29 -16.08 2.01
CA ILE A 139 -7.65 -16.39 1.56
C ILE A 139 -7.71 -17.83 1.03
N SER A 140 -6.80 -18.19 0.11
CA SER A 140 -6.85 -19.51 -0.55
C SER A 140 -6.59 -20.66 0.41
N GLU A 141 -5.76 -20.44 1.42
CA GLU A 141 -5.44 -21.44 2.45
C GLU A 141 -6.24 -21.24 3.74
N ASN A 142 -7.20 -20.30 3.77
CA ASN A 142 -8.07 -20.03 4.91
C ASN A 142 -7.28 -19.82 6.22
N LEU A 143 -6.26 -18.95 6.17
CA LEU A 143 -5.44 -18.63 7.34
C LEU A 143 -6.18 -17.69 8.27
N ASP A 144 -6.20 -18.01 9.57
CA ASP A 144 -6.66 -17.07 10.59
C ASP A 144 -5.57 -16.03 10.85
N ILE A 145 -5.67 -14.90 10.16
CA ILE A 145 -4.69 -13.84 10.30
C ILE A 145 -4.73 -13.19 11.70
N ASP A 146 -5.85 -13.27 12.42
CA ASP A 146 -6.03 -12.63 13.74
C ASP A 146 -5.63 -13.54 14.91
N ALA A 147 -5.24 -14.79 14.66
CA ALA A 147 -4.69 -15.66 15.69
C ALA A 147 -3.32 -15.17 16.20
N GLU A 148 -2.98 -15.56 17.42
CA GLU A 148 -1.63 -15.40 17.97
C GLU A 148 -0.69 -16.44 17.35
N HIS A 149 0.53 -16.00 17.03
CA HIS A 149 1.52 -16.80 16.29
C HIS A 149 2.87 -16.78 17.00
N GLU A 150 2.89 -16.88 18.33
CA GLU A 150 4.14 -16.87 19.10
C GLU A 150 4.96 -18.16 18.92
N THR A 151 6.26 -18.07 19.22
CA THR A 151 7.19 -19.19 19.15
C THR A 151 8.29 -19.11 20.21
N ASP A 152 8.64 -20.28 20.76
CA ASP A 152 9.82 -20.45 21.63
C ASP A 152 11.11 -20.77 20.83
N ILE A 153 11.01 -20.83 19.49
CA ILE A 153 12.13 -21.18 18.60
C ILE A 153 12.56 -19.92 17.86
N TYR A 154 13.59 -19.25 18.37
CA TYR A 154 14.15 -18.04 17.77
C TYR A 154 15.68 -17.97 17.99
N PRO A 155 16.44 -17.26 17.15
CA PRO A 155 17.89 -17.20 17.30
C PRO A 155 18.29 -16.37 18.53
N LEU A 156 19.36 -16.79 19.22
CA LEU A 156 19.95 -16.02 20.33
C LEU A 156 20.76 -14.81 19.86
N GLN A 157 21.14 -14.79 18.59
CA GLN A 157 21.92 -13.73 17.96
C GLN A 157 21.33 -13.41 16.59
N THR A 158 21.36 -12.13 16.21
CA THR A 158 20.96 -11.65 14.89
C THR A 158 21.70 -12.41 13.77
N PRO A 159 21.00 -13.09 12.85
CA PRO A 159 21.63 -13.82 11.76
C PRO A 159 22.41 -12.91 10.81
N LYS A 160 23.56 -13.35 10.30
CA LYS A 160 24.38 -12.60 9.34
C LYS A 160 24.06 -13.00 7.91
N LEU A 161 23.39 -12.12 7.17
CA LEU A 161 23.12 -12.35 5.74
C LEU A 161 24.39 -12.43 4.91
N GLY A 162 24.32 -13.18 3.80
CA GLY A 162 25.43 -13.34 2.86
C GLY A 162 26.61 -14.19 3.37
N SER A 163 26.52 -14.79 4.56
CA SER A 163 27.57 -15.61 5.15
C SER A 163 27.50 -17.10 4.74
N VAL A 164 26.38 -17.53 4.14
CA VAL A 164 26.08 -18.95 3.91
C VAL A 164 26.54 -19.43 2.52
N SER A 165 27.50 -20.36 2.48
CA SER A 165 27.98 -21.00 1.25
C SER A 165 27.05 -22.09 0.69
N ASN A 166 26.08 -22.54 1.49
CA ASN A 166 25.26 -23.74 1.26
C ASN A 166 23.93 -23.46 0.53
N LEU A 167 23.73 -22.29 -0.07
CA LEU A 167 22.47 -21.98 -0.78
C LEU A 167 22.14 -22.95 -1.92
N ASN A 168 23.16 -23.56 -2.51
CA ASN A 168 22.99 -24.59 -3.54
C ASN A 168 22.48 -25.93 -3.00
N LEU A 169 22.46 -26.12 -1.68
CA LEU A 169 21.95 -27.32 -0.99
C LEU A 169 20.51 -27.14 -0.50
N LEU A 170 19.87 -25.99 -0.79
CA LEU A 170 18.51 -25.74 -0.37
C LEU A 170 17.55 -26.81 -0.92
N PRO A 171 16.70 -27.40 -0.07
CA PRO A 171 15.70 -28.34 -0.53
C PRO A 171 14.66 -27.64 -1.42
N ALA A 172 14.05 -28.38 -2.36
CA ALA A 172 13.16 -27.79 -3.37
C ALA A 172 11.99 -26.96 -2.79
N TRP A 173 11.50 -27.33 -1.60
CA TRP A 173 10.43 -26.59 -0.93
C TRP A 173 10.87 -25.19 -0.47
N ALA A 174 12.16 -24.98 -0.18
CA ALA A 174 12.71 -23.69 0.24
C ALA A 174 12.87 -22.71 -0.95
N LEU A 175 12.75 -23.22 -2.18
CA LEU A 175 12.76 -22.42 -3.41
C LEU A 175 11.35 -22.13 -3.94
N GLU A 176 10.32 -22.77 -3.39
CA GLU A 176 8.94 -22.58 -3.80
C GLU A 176 8.27 -21.48 -2.96
N THR A 177 7.90 -20.36 -3.59
CA THR A 177 7.28 -19.21 -2.92
C THR A 177 6.09 -19.60 -2.07
N LYS A 178 5.16 -20.43 -2.56
CA LYS A 178 3.98 -20.84 -1.77
C LYS A 178 4.40 -21.58 -0.49
N SER A 179 5.37 -22.49 -0.59
CA SER A 179 5.87 -23.25 0.56
C SER A 179 6.53 -22.35 1.61
N VAL A 180 7.34 -21.38 1.18
CA VAL A 180 7.99 -20.41 2.08
C VAL A 180 6.96 -19.48 2.74
N TRP A 181 6.01 -18.97 1.96
CA TRP A 181 5.03 -17.98 2.44
C TRP A 181 4.02 -18.51 3.44
N LEU A 182 3.78 -19.82 3.45
CA LEU A 182 2.87 -20.48 4.40
C LEU A 182 3.56 -20.90 5.69
N GLN A 183 4.89 -20.82 5.76
CA GLN A 183 5.65 -21.17 6.94
C GLN A 183 6.13 -19.90 7.63
N SER A 184 6.19 -19.92 8.96
CA SER A 184 6.91 -18.90 9.73
C SER A 184 8.41 -19.19 9.72
N PRO A 185 9.27 -18.18 9.97
CA PRO A 185 10.70 -18.42 10.02
C PRO A 185 11.11 -19.53 11.01
N SER A 186 10.46 -19.62 12.16
CA SER A 186 10.70 -20.68 13.15
C SER A 186 10.30 -22.07 12.66
N GLN A 187 9.22 -22.17 11.88
CA GLN A 187 8.84 -23.42 11.21
C GLN A 187 9.82 -23.79 10.10
N THR A 188 10.30 -22.81 9.33
CA THR A 188 11.35 -22.99 8.32
C THR A 188 12.63 -23.52 8.97
N PHE A 189 13.10 -22.87 10.04
CA PHE A 189 14.26 -23.33 10.81
C PHE A 189 14.10 -24.77 11.28
N THR A 190 12.97 -25.10 11.92
CA THR A 190 12.67 -26.46 12.38
C THR A 190 12.75 -27.47 11.23
N ARG A 191 12.23 -27.10 10.06
CA ARG A 191 12.27 -27.97 8.88
C ARG A 191 13.68 -28.17 8.33
N LEU A 192 14.54 -27.15 8.38
CA LEU A 192 15.94 -27.27 7.99
C LEU A 192 16.75 -28.15 8.96
N THR A 193 16.48 -28.10 10.27
CA THR A 193 17.22 -28.89 11.28
C THR A 193 17.10 -30.41 11.10
N ILE A 194 16.03 -30.87 10.46
CA ILE A 194 15.78 -32.29 10.18
C ILE A 194 16.10 -32.68 8.74
N ASP A 195 16.59 -31.75 7.91
CA ASP A 195 16.92 -32.02 6.52
C ASP A 195 18.24 -32.82 6.44
N PRO A 196 18.24 -34.01 5.81
CA PRO A 196 19.45 -34.83 5.71
C PRO A 196 20.61 -34.16 4.98
N LEU A 197 20.34 -33.17 4.13
CA LEU A 197 21.38 -32.43 3.39
C LEU A 197 22.06 -31.33 4.23
N LEU A 198 21.48 -30.97 5.37
CA LEU A 198 21.93 -29.88 6.24
C LEU A 198 22.27 -30.36 7.67
N ASN A 199 22.42 -31.67 7.85
CA ASN A 199 22.61 -32.32 9.17
C ASN A 199 23.95 -31.97 9.86
N GLU A 200 24.91 -31.41 9.14
CA GLU A 200 26.20 -30.95 9.66
C GLU A 200 26.21 -29.44 9.99
N ASP A 201 25.18 -28.68 9.60
CA ASP A 201 25.11 -27.24 9.82
C ASP A 201 24.77 -26.92 11.29
N THR A 202 25.38 -25.87 11.83
CA THR A 202 25.10 -25.42 13.20
C THR A 202 23.77 -24.67 13.26
N PRO A 203 23.12 -24.57 14.45
CA PRO A 203 21.91 -23.76 14.60
C PRO A 203 22.05 -22.33 14.09
N GLU A 204 23.23 -21.71 14.26
CA GLU A 204 23.52 -20.38 13.74
C GLU A 204 23.49 -20.35 12.21
N MET A 205 24.13 -21.32 11.55
CA MET A 205 24.11 -21.44 10.09
C MET A 205 22.70 -21.69 9.55
N LEU A 206 21.90 -22.50 10.25
CA LEU A 206 20.51 -22.78 9.87
C LEU A 206 19.61 -21.54 10.01
N TRP A 207 19.87 -20.68 11.00
CA TRP A 207 19.18 -19.39 11.12
C TRP A 207 19.61 -18.38 10.05
N GLU A 208 20.89 -18.34 9.69
CA GLU A 208 21.37 -17.54 8.56
C GLU A 208 20.72 -18.00 7.25
N LEU A 209 20.61 -19.32 7.03
CA LEU A 209 19.93 -19.90 5.87
C LEU A 209 18.42 -19.59 5.89
N THR A 210 17.79 -19.65 7.06
CA THR A 210 16.38 -19.27 7.24
C THR A 210 16.17 -17.81 6.83
N ALA A 211 16.98 -16.88 7.33
CA ALA A 211 16.86 -15.47 6.98
C ALA A 211 17.03 -15.27 5.45
N GLU A 212 18.03 -15.91 4.85
CA GLU A 212 18.31 -15.83 3.42
C GLU A 212 17.14 -16.34 2.54
N ILE A 213 16.48 -17.45 2.93
CA ILE A 213 15.28 -17.96 2.23
C ILE A 213 14.17 -16.89 2.13
N TYR A 214 13.99 -16.10 3.20
CA TYR A 214 12.94 -15.08 3.26
C TYR A 214 13.34 -13.83 2.47
N TYR A 215 14.58 -13.38 2.57
CA TYR A 215 15.06 -12.23 1.81
C TYR A 215 15.13 -12.50 0.30
N GLN A 216 15.26 -13.76 -0.12
CA GLN A 216 15.13 -14.14 -1.53
C GLN A 216 13.70 -14.05 -2.08
N GLN A 217 12.68 -13.85 -1.22
CA GLN A 217 11.30 -13.64 -1.66
C GLN A 217 11.03 -12.21 -2.16
N THR A 218 12.03 -11.33 -2.10
CA THR A 218 11.97 -9.97 -2.61
C THR A 218 13.28 -9.59 -3.30
N SER A 219 13.29 -8.44 -3.98
CA SER A 219 14.49 -7.89 -4.62
C SER A 219 15.10 -6.80 -3.74
N PRO A 220 16.40 -6.47 -3.91
CA PRO A 220 17.01 -5.33 -3.21
C PRO A 220 16.27 -4.01 -3.45
N THR A 221 15.77 -3.80 -4.67
CA THR A 221 14.92 -2.64 -5.00
C THR A 221 13.56 -2.68 -4.30
N GLY A 222 12.96 -3.86 -4.17
CA GLY A 222 11.71 -4.06 -3.43
C GLY A 222 11.86 -3.74 -1.94
N LEU A 223 12.98 -4.13 -1.32
CA LEU A 223 13.29 -3.77 0.07
C LEU A 223 13.45 -2.26 0.27
N LEU A 224 14.13 -1.57 -0.64
CA LEU A 224 14.28 -0.10 -0.58
C LEU A 224 12.93 0.60 -0.75
N GLU A 225 12.09 0.11 -1.65
CA GLU A 225 10.73 0.63 -1.81
C GLU A 225 9.87 0.38 -0.58
N ALA A 226 9.96 -0.83 0.00
CA ALA A 226 9.26 -1.20 1.22
C ALA A 226 9.69 -0.34 2.43
N ASP A 227 10.98 -0.03 2.56
CA ASP A 227 11.50 0.90 3.57
C ASP A 227 10.88 2.30 3.43
N ALA A 228 10.84 2.84 2.20
CA ALA A 228 10.20 4.13 1.94
C ALA A 228 8.70 4.12 2.28
N ILE A 229 7.97 3.06 1.89
CA ILE A 229 6.56 2.88 2.21
C ILE A 229 6.37 2.79 3.74
N PHE A 230 7.20 1.99 4.43
CA PHE A 230 7.11 1.81 5.87
C PHE A 230 7.29 3.13 6.61
N ASN A 231 8.33 3.89 6.28
CA ASN A 231 8.61 5.18 6.90
C ASN A 231 7.49 6.20 6.62
N GLN A 232 6.95 6.22 5.41
CA GLN A 232 5.90 7.18 5.04
C GLN A 232 4.53 6.84 5.65
N GLN A 233 4.18 5.55 5.75
CA GLN A 233 2.80 5.12 6.02
C GLN A 233 2.61 4.33 7.32
N CYS A 234 3.65 3.65 7.79
CA CYS A 234 3.56 2.68 8.88
C CYS A 234 4.20 3.20 10.16
N ALA A 235 5.34 3.90 10.06
CA ALA A 235 6.17 4.32 11.19
C ALA A 235 5.46 5.27 12.17
N ALA A 236 4.46 6.03 11.73
CA ALA A 236 3.68 6.89 12.61
C ALA A 236 2.99 6.12 13.76
N CYS A 237 2.65 4.85 13.53
CA CYS A 237 2.10 3.93 14.54
C CYS A 237 3.13 2.87 14.96
N HIS A 238 3.85 2.27 14.02
CA HIS A 238 4.77 1.16 14.31
C HIS A 238 6.14 1.62 14.84
N GLY A 239 6.45 2.91 14.80
CA GLY A 239 7.78 3.46 15.09
C GLY A 239 8.74 3.26 13.94
N GLU A 240 9.72 4.15 13.78
CA GLU A 240 10.76 4.01 12.74
C GLU A 240 11.64 2.77 12.98
N GLU A 241 11.75 2.33 14.23
CA GLU A 241 12.47 1.12 14.63
C GLU A 241 11.56 -0.12 14.76
N GLY A 242 10.28 -0.02 14.39
CA GLY A 242 9.35 -1.14 14.41
C GLY A 242 8.87 -1.56 15.81
N ARG A 243 9.14 -0.78 16.87
CA ARG A 243 8.84 -1.13 18.28
C ARG A 243 7.38 -0.94 18.71
N GLY A 244 6.51 -0.59 17.78
CA GLY A 244 5.12 -0.22 18.10
C GLY A 244 5.00 1.09 18.88
N ASP A 245 6.05 1.91 18.97
CA ASP A 245 6.12 3.16 19.74
C ASP A 245 5.99 4.42 18.88
N GLY A 246 5.36 4.29 17.70
CA GLY A 246 5.14 5.43 16.82
C GLY A 246 4.41 6.56 17.52
N VAL A 247 4.72 7.80 17.14
CA VAL A 247 4.22 9.03 17.78
C VAL A 247 2.71 9.07 18.00
N MET A 248 1.94 8.30 17.23
CA MET A 248 0.48 8.23 17.30
C MET A 248 -0.08 7.28 18.35
N VAL A 249 0.75 6.39 18.88
CA VAL A 249 0.35 5.33 19.80
C VAL A 249 1.16 5.34 21.11
N ARG A 250 2.12 6.27 21.27
CA ARG A 250 2.96 6.38 22.48
C ARG A 250 2.18 6.51 23.78
N ASP A 251 1.02 7.17 23.73
CA ASP A 251 0.16 7.37 24.90
C ASP A 251 -0.91 6.27 25.07
N LEU A 252 -0.93 5.25 24.19
CA LEU A 252 -1.83 4.10 24.30
C LEU A 252 -1.20 3.01 25.18
N VAL A 253 -2.03 2.34 25.96
CA VAL A 253 -1.61 1.20 26.80
C VAL A 253 -1.26 0.01 25.89
N GLU A 254 -0.17 -0.69 26.19
CA GLU A 254 0.14 -2.01 25.59
C GLU A 254 -0.98 -2.99 25.95
N VAL A 255 -1.61 -3.59 24.94
CA VAL A 255 -2.62 -4.62 25.14
C VAL A 255 -2.13 -5.87 24.42
N HIS A 256 -1.86 -6.93 25.17
CA HIS A 256 -1.54 -8.24 24.63
C HIS A 256 -2.86 -8.99 24.35
N GLY A 257 -3.01 -9.50 23.12
CA GLY A 257 -4.16 -10.28 22.68
C GLY A 257 -5.38 -9.45 22.20
N HIS A 258 -6.18 -10.07 21.34
CA HIS A 258 -7.40 -9.47 20.77
C HIS A 258 -8.58 -9.40 21.76
N GLU A 259 -8.51 -10.06 22.92
CA GLU A 259 -9.67 -10.24 23.81
C GLU A 259 -10.05 -9.00 24.66
N THR A 260 -9.12 -8.07 24.89
CA THR A 260 -9.35 -6.91 25.78
C THR A 260 -9.41 -5.57 25.04
N SER A 261 -9.25 -5.59 23.72
CA SER A 261 -9.42 -4.40 22.90
C SER A 261 -10.90 -4.14 22.64
N GLY A 262 -11.48 -3.21 23.41
CA GLY A 262 -12.73 -2.56 23.01
C GLY A 262 -12.58 -1.84 21.66
N HIS A 263 -13.54 -1.00 21.26
CA HIS A 263 -13.44 -0.20 20.03
C HIS A 263 -12.32 0.87 20.01
N GLY A 264 -11.28 0.73 20.85
CA GLY A 264 -10.15 1.65 20.99
C GLY A 264 -8.95 1.27 20.13
N ARG A 265 -8.06 2.24 19.93
CA ARG A 265 -6.77 1.99 19.27
C ARG A 265 -5.90 1.14 20.20
N VAL A 266 -5.25 0.14 19.64
CA VAL A 266 -4.29 -0.70 20.36
C VAL A 266 -2.90 -0.35 19.86
N ARG A 267 -1.91 -0.44 20.74
CA ARG A 267 -0.52 -0.32 20.33
C ARG A 267 -0.17 -1.46 19.35
N PRO A 268 0.48 -1.18 18.21
CA PRO A 268 0.90 -2.24 17.30
C PRO A 268 1.94 -3.17 17.95
N PRO A 269 2.08 -4.42 17.45
CA PRO A 269 3.13 -5.33 17.89
C PRO A 269 4.54 -4.73 17.73
N ASP A 270 5.46 -5.13 18.61
CA ASP A 270 6.87 -4.80 18.53
C ASP A 270 7.59 -5.78 17.61
N PHE A 271 7.91 -5.36 16.39
CA PHE A 271 8.58 -6.18 15.39
C PHE A 271 10.02 -6.55 15.74
N THR A 272 10.58 -6.02 16.83
CA THR A 272 11.90 -6.40 17.36
C THR A 272 11.81 -7.61 18.31
N VAL A 273 10.61 -8.00 18.73
CA VAL A 273 10.37 -9.19 19.57
C VAL A 273 10.35 -10.44 18.69
N ALA A 274 11.48 -11.14 18.63
CA ALA A 274 11.65 -12.33 17.79
C ALA A 274 10.62 -13.46 18.07
N ALA A 275 10.21 -13.63 19.33
CA ALA A 275 9.23 -14.63 19.73
C ALA A 275 7.84 -14.41 19.08
N GLU A 276 7.48 -13.17 18.78
CA GLU A 276 6.23 -12.84 18.08
C GLU A 276 6.44 -12.84 16.56
N MET A 277 7.50 -12.17 16.12
CA MET A 277 7.73 -11.93 14.70
C MET A 277 8.10 -13.19 13.93
N LEU A 278 8.97 -14.04 14.48
CA LEU A 278 9.48 -15.24 13.79
C LEU A 278 8.50 -16.42 13.84
N GLY A 279 7.46 -16.34 14.66
CA GLY A 279 6.36 -17.31 14.67
C GLY A 279 5.26 -16.97 13.65
N THR A 280 5.25 -15.77 13.08
CA THR A 280 4.28 -15.32 12.06
C THR A 280 4.78 -15.63 10.64
N SER A 281 3.90 -16.06 9.73
CA SER A 281 4.26 -16.33 8.32
C SER A 281 4.09 -15.11 7.40
N PRO A 282 4.80 -15.03 6.26
CA PRO A 282 4.64 -13.93 5.29
C PRO A 282 3.21 -13.79 4.77
N ALA A 283 2.49 -14.91 4.58
CA ALA A 283 1.09 -14.88 4.15
C ALA A 283 0.16 -14.22 5.19
N ILE A 284 0.43 -14.40 6.48
CA ILE A 284 -0.33 -13.74 7.55
C ILE A 284 -0.03 -12.24 7.57
N LEU A 285 1.24 -11.83 7.44
CA LEU A 285 1.63 -10.43 7.35
C LEU A 285 1.01 -9.73 6.13
N GLU A 286 1.07 -10.35 4.94
CA GLU A 286 0.39 -9.85 3.74
C GLU A 286 -1.11 -9.69 3.99
N GLY A 287 -1.76 -10.67 4.64
CA GLY A 287 -3.18 -10.59 5.00
C GLY A 287 -3.50 -9.43 5.94
N LYS A 288 -2.70 -9.24 6.99
CA LYS A 288 -2.83 -8.11 7.94
C LYS A 288 -2.67 -6.76 7.26
N ILE A 289 -1.71 -6.62 6.34
CA ILE A 289 -1.50 -5.37 5.60
C ILE A 289 -2.66 -5.11 4.62
N ILE A 290 -3.09 -6.14 3.88
CA ILE A 290 -4.21 -6.03 2.92
C ILE A 290 -5.50 -5.62 3.62
N ARG A 291 -5.87 -6.32 4.70
CA ARG A 291 -7.16 -6.16 5.39
C ARG A 291 -7.15 -5.07 6.46
N GLY A 292 -5.99 -4.75 7.03
CA GLY A 292 -5.87 -4.02 8.29
C GLY A 292 -6.19 -4.90 9.50
N GLY A 293 -5.89 -4.38 10.69
CA GLY A 293 -6.16 -5.02 11.97
C GLY A 293 -7.57 -4.71 12.45
N MET A 294 -8.47 -5.70 12.39
CA MET A 294 -9.83 -5.52 12.89
C MET A 294 -9.80 -5.26 14.39
N GLY A 295 -10.51 -4.21 14.83
CA GLY A 295 -10.59 -3.84 16.24
C GLY A 295 -9.34 -3.14 16.81
N THR A 296 -8.23 -3.05 16.07
CA THR A 296 -6.97 -2.44 16.56
C THR A 296 -6.75 -1.00 16.09
N GLY A 297 -7.51 -0.57 15.08
CA GLY A 297 -7.34 0.75 14.45
C GLY A 297 -6.29 0.79 13.34
N MET A 298 -5.68 -0.35 12.99
CA MET A 298 -4.80 -0.47 11.83
C MET A 298 -5.61 -0.43 10.52
N PRO A 299 -5.38 0.54 9.62
CA PRO A 299 -6.13 0.67 8.37
C PRO A 299 -5.76 -0.44 7.37
N TYR A 300 -6.65 -0.67 6.40
CA TYR A 300 -6.41 -1.58 5.27
C TYR A 300 -5.51 -0.91 4.22
N TRP A 301 -4.61 -1.65 3.57
CA TRP A 301 -3.69 -1.08 2.55
C TRP A 301 -3.82 -1.75 1.18
N GLY A 302 -4.64 -2.79 1.05
CA GLY A 302 -4.82 -3.55 -0.20
C GLY A 302 -5.34 -2.75 -1.39
N SER A 303 -5.96 -1.59 -1.18
CA SER A 303 -6.41 -0.70 -2.26
C SER A 303 -5.49 0.50 -2.50
N ILE A 304 -4.42 0.63 -1.71
CA ILE A 304 -3.43 1.71 -1.78
C ILE A 304 -2.17 1.20 -2.47
N TYR A 305 -1.69 0.03 -2.06
CA TYR A 305 -0.47 -0.58 -2.59
C TYR A 305 -0.80 -1.78 -3.47
N THR A 306 0.06 -2.01 -4.46
CA THR A 306 0.00 -3.21 -5.28
C THR A 306 0.32 -4.44 -4.43
N ARG A 307 -0.09 -5.60 -4.90
CA ARG A 307 0.20 -6.85 -4.19
C ARG A 307 1.71 -7.07 -4.02
N GLN A 308 2.52 -6.75 -5.02
CA GLN A 308 3.98 -6.88 -4.92
C GLN A 308 4.57 -5.97 -3.85
N GLN A 309 4.17 -4.69 -3.81
CA GLN A 309 4.62 -3.76 -2.76
C GLN A 309 4.26 -4.24 -1.35
N ILE A 310 3.06 -4.80 -1.17
CA ILE A 310 2.65 -5.39 0.12
C ILE A 310 3.50 -6.63 0.44
N ARG A 311 3.82 -7.45 -0.56
CA ARG A 311 4.68 -8.61 -0.34
C ARG A 311 6.10 -8.20 0.05
N ASP A 312 6.65 -7.19 -0.60
CA ASP A 312 7.95 -6.63 -0.26
C ASP A 312 7.95 -6.03 1.14
N LEU A 313 6.86 -5.35 1.53
CA LEU A 313 6.66 -4.84 2.89
C LEU A 313 6.59 -5.95 3.94
N ALA A 314 5.90 -7.06 3.64
CA ALA A 314 5.83 -8.22 4.53
C ALA A 314 7.21 -8.84 4.78
N ILE A 315 8.07 -8.89 3.75
CA ILE A 315 9.46 -9.36 3.91
C ILE A 315 10.33 -8.33 4.65
N TYR A 316 10.15 -7.04 4.33
CA TYR A 316 10.87 -5.94 4.99
C TYR A 316 10.64 -5.91 6.51
N ILE A 317 9.44 -6.23 6.99
CA ILE A 317 9.14 -6.23 8.44
C ILE A 317 10.06 -7.19 9.21
N TYR A 318 10.50 -8.31 8.62
CA TYR A 318 11.44 -9.22 9.29
C TYR A 318 12.82 -8.58 9.53
N THR A 319 13.19 -7.49 8.86
CA THR A 319 14.45 -6.78 9.11
C THR A 319 14.58 -6.28 10.55
N PHE A 320 13.47 -5.93 11.21
CA PHE A 320 13.48 -5.51 12.62
C PHE A 320 13.88 -6.63 13.59
N SER A 321 13.66 -7.90 13.22
CA SER A 321 14.01 -9.09 14.01
C SER A 321 15.28 -9.79 13.53
N PHE A 322 15.55 -9.79 12.22
CA PHE A 322 16.71 -10.47 11.63
C PHE A 322 17.93 -9.57 11.43
N LEU A 323 17.78 -8.25 11.37
CA LEU A 323 18.84 -7.30 11.04
C LEU A 323 18.80 -6.10 11.99
N GLN A 324 19.20 -6.29 13.24
CA GLN A 324 19.31 -5.18 14.19
C GLN A 324 20.39 -4.15 13.81
N GLU A 325 21.30 -4.48 12.88
CA GLU A 325 22.35 -3.57 12.38
C GLU A 325 22.41 -3.52 10.85
N VAL A 326 21.38 -3.01 10.17
CA VAL A 326 21.58 -2.33 8.86
C VAL A 326 20.53 -1.24 8.69
N LYS A 327 20.78 -0.05 9.24
CA LYS A 327 20.29 1.19 8.66
C LYS A 327 21.51 1.98 8.17
N PRO A 328 21.53 2.47 6.93
CA PRO A 328 22.65 3.26 6.41
C PRO A 328 22.90 4.54 7.22
#